data_AF-A0A2V8GFV5-F1
#
_entry.id   AF-A0A2V8GFV5-F1
#
_cell.length_a   1.000
_cell.length_b   1.000
_cell.length_c   1.000
_cell.angle_alpha   90.00
_cell.angle_beta   90.00
_cell.angle_gamma   90.00
#
_symmetry.space_group_name_H-M   'P 1'
#
loop_
_entity.id
_entity.type
_entity.pdbx_description
1 polymer ?
#
loop_
_entity_poly.entity_id
_entity_poly.type
_entity_poly.pdbx_seq_one_letter_code
_entity_poly.pdbx_strand_id
1 'polypeptide(L)'
;MALSQTPDRVDPGTWGGNHLRLDVRENHVDVEYDCAHGEIAGALTLSKDRRFDVRGTFVREGPGPIRVGRPPVRRPARYEGQITGKTLTLKVTLTDTSQEVGTFTLTRGREGRLWKCR
;
A
#
# COMPACT_ATOMS: atom_id res chain seq x y z
N MET A 1 -14.26 -7.60 33.27
CA MET A 1 -14.54 -7.83 31.84
C MET A 1 -13.45 -7.12 31.05
N ALA A 2 -12.46 -7.86 30.55
CA ALA A 2 -11.39 -7.27 29.75
C ALA A 2 -11.98 -6.92 28.38
N LEU A 3 -12.11 -5.62 28.08
CA LEU A 3 -12.37 -5.17 26.72
C LEU A 3 -11.16 -5.61 25.92
N SER A 4 -11.34 -6.66 25.11
CA SER A 4 -10.42 -7.00 24.04
C SER A 4 -10.32 -5.75 23.17
N GLN A 5 -9.29 -4.93 23.41
CA GLN A 5 -8.84 -3.96 22.44
C GLN A 5 -8.27 -4.78 21.30
N THR A 6 -9.15 -5.31 20.45
CA THR A 6 -8.73 -5.83 19.16
C THR A 6 -7.93 -4.68 18.56
N PRO A 7 -6.63 -4.87 18.26
CA PRO A 7 -5.86 -3.81 17.63
C PRO A 7 -6.68 -3.30 16.46
N ASP A 8 -6.97 -1.99 16.43
CA ASP A 8 -7.76 -1.37 15.37
C ASP A 8 -7.02 -1.73 14.08
N ARG A 9 -7.55 -2.68 13.33
CA ARG A 9 -6.90 -3.24 12.15
C ARG A 9 -7.75 -2.88 10.96
N VAL A 10 -7.09 -2.63 9.84
CA VAL A 10 -7.81 -2.46 8.59
C VAL A 10 -8.41 -3.81 8.23
N ASP A 11 -9.74 -3.85 8.11
CA ASP A 11 -10.41 -5.06 7.63
C ASP A 11 -9.85 -5.49 6.27
N PRO A 12 -9.78 -6.81 6.01
CA PRO A 12 -9.51 -7.32 4.68
C PRO A 12 -10.47 -6.75 3.64
N GLY A 13 -9.93 -6.43 2.47
CA GLY A 13 -10.70 -5.91 1.36
C GLY A 13 -9.89 -5.01 0.44
N THR A 14 -10.50 -4.71 -0.70
CA THR A 14 -9.90 -3.86 -1.72
C THR A 14 -10.17 -2.38 -1.45
N TRP A 15 -9.13 -1.57 -1.61
CA TRP A 15 -9.15 -0.12 -1.56
C TRP A 15 -8.68 0.41 -2.91
N GLY A 16 -9.55 1.16 -3.57
CA GLY A 16 -9.30 1.63 -4.92
C GLY A 16 -9.19 3.14 -4.98
N GLY A 17 -8.12 3.64 -5.59
CA GLY A 17 -7.86 5.06 -5.81
C GLY A 17 -7.51 5.32 -7.27
N ASN A 18 -7.15 6.57 -7.56
CA ASN A 18 -6.57 6.92 -8.85
C ASN A 18 -5.09 6.51 -8.84
N HIS A 19 -4.61 5.77 -9.85
CA HIS A 19 -3.21 5.34 -9.99
C HIS A 19 -2.69 4.31 -8.97
N LEU A 20 -3.55 3.88 -8.04
CA LEU A 20 -3.19 2.95 -6.98
C LEU A 20 -4.39 2.10 -6.55
N ARG A 21 -4.13 0.81 -6.35
CA ARG A 21 -5.05 -0.17 -5.74
C ARG A 21 -4.32 -0.84 -4.58
N LEU A 22 -5.06 -1.05 -3.50
CA LEU A 22 -4.58 -1.70 -2.29
C LEU A 22 -5.48 -2.89 -2.01
N ASP A 23 -4.90 -4.05 -1.73
CA ASP A 23 -5.64 -5.25 -1.38
C ASP A 23 -5.16 -5.71 0.00
N VAL A 24 -5.99 -5.46 1.01
CA VAL A 24 -5.67 -5.78 2.39
C VAL A 24 -6.10 -7.23 2.65
N ARG A 25 -5.16 -8.07 3.07
CA ARG A 25 -5.40 -9.44 3.54
C ARG A 25 -5.17 -9.50 5.05
N GLU A 26 -5.43 -10.67 5.63
CA GLU A 26 -5.30 -10.88 7.08
C GLU A 26 -3.89 -10.57 7.60
N ASN A 27 -2.84 -11.00 6.88
CA ASN A 27 -1.43 -10.85 7.28
C ASN A 27 -0.52 -10.37 6.14
N HIS A 28 -1.09 -9.82 5.08
CA HIS A 28 -0.35 -9.34 3.92
C HIS A 28 -1.12 -8.22 3.26
N VAL A 29 -0.43 -7.34 2.56
CA VAL A 29 -1.07 -6.28 1.80
C VAL A 29 -0.38 -6.13 0.47
N ASP A 30 -1.16 -6.27 -0.59
CA ASP A 30 -0.70 -6.04 -1.95
C ASP A 30 -1.01 -4.58 -2.33
N VAL A 31 -0.03 -3.90 -2.88
CA VAL A 31 -0.15 -2.53 -3.37
C VAL A 31 0.18 -2.54 -4.85
N GLU A 32 -0.79 -2.20 -5.68
CA GLU A 32 -0.61 -2.13 -7.13
C GLU A 32 -0.66 -0.68 -7.58
N TYR A 33 0.35 -0.26 -8.33
CA TYR A 33 0.43 1.04 -8.97
C TYR A 33 0.30 0.85 -10.49
N ASP A 34 0.22 1.97 -11.21
CA ASP A 34 0.22 1.97 -12.67
C ASP A 34 1.45 1.27 -13.29
N CYS A 35 2.62 1.44 -12.69
CA CYS A 35 3.90 1.02 -13.27
C CYS A 35 4.86 0.49 -12.18
N ALA A 36 4.29 0.00 -11.10
CA ALA A 36 5.00 -0.55 -9.96
C ALA A 36 4.04 -1.42 -9.16
N HIS A 37 4.59 -2.30 -8.33
CA HIS A 37 3.86 -2.98 -7.27
C HIS A 37 4.64 -2.90 -5.97
N GLY A 38 3.96 -3.13 -4.87
CA GLY A 38 4.54 -3.17 -3.56
C GLY A 38 3.82 -4.17 -2.67
N GLU A 39 4.50 -4.54 -1.60
CA GLU A 39 4.03 -5.58 -0.68
C GLU A 39 4.35 -5.14 0.74
N ILE A 40 3.40 -5.30 1.65
CA ILE A 40 3.57 -5.05 3.08
C ILE A 40 3.33 -6.38 3.80
N ALA A 41 4.35 -6.83 4.54
CA ALA A 41 4.24 -8.03 5.35
C ALA A 41 3.52 -7.71 6.67
N GLY A 42 2.49 -8.48 7.00
CA GLY A 42 1.72 -8.35 8.22
C GLY A 42 0.41 -7.58 8.06
N ALA A 43 -0.39 -7.59 9.13
CA ALA A 43 -1.67 -6.87 9.20
C ALA A 43 -1.45 -5.36 9.35
N LEU A 44 -2.26 -4.56 8.67
CA LEU A 44 -2.28 -3.09 8.87
C LEU A 44 -2.93 -2.77 10.21
N THR A 45 -2.10 -2.43 11.19
CA THR A 45 -2.55 -1.97 12.50
C THR A 45 -2.63 -0.44 12.51
N LEU A 46 -3.81 0.06 12.83
CA LEU A 46 -4.13 1.46 13.01
C LEU A 46 -3.84 1.87 14.46
N SER A 47 -3.30 3.07 14.60
CA SER A 47 -3.17 3.79 15.86
C SER A 47 -4.52 4.39 16.25
N LYS A 48 -4.61 4.93 17.48
CA LYS A 48 -5.83 5.58 18.01
C LYS A 48 -6.41 6.67 17.08
N ASP A 49 -5.57 7.33 16.30
CA ASP A 49 -5.95 8.36 15.32
C ASP A 49 -6.36 7.81 13.93
N ARG A 50 -6.59 6.50 13.81
CA ARG A 50 -6.82 5.79 12.53
C ARG A 50 -5.71 6.01 11.52
N ARG A 51 -4.48 6.04 12.01
CA ARG A 51 -3.26 6.16 11.20
C ARG A 51 -2.44 4.90 11.29
N PHE A 52 -1.86 4.47 10.18
CA PHE A 52 -0.87 3.41 10.17
C PHE A 52 0.45 3.93 9.61
N ASP A 53 1.53 3.37 10.14
CA ASP A 53 2.89 3.59 9.67
C ASP A 53 3.57 2.24 9.58
N VAL A 54 3.74 1.74 8.36
CA VAL A 54 4.27 0.39 8.13
C VAL A 54 5.37 0.42 7.09
N ARG A 55 6.30 -0.54 7.20
CA ARG A 55 7.34 -0.76 6.21
C ARG A 55 6.90 -1.85 5.25
N GLY A 56 7.14 -1.63 3.97
CA GLY A 56 6.94 -2.60 2.93
C GLY A 56 8.02 -2.47 1.86
N THR A 57 7.71 -2.99 0.69
CA THR A 57 8.62 -2.99 -0.45
C THR A 57 7.96 -2.34 -1.65
N PHE A 58 8.75 -1.61 -2.43
CA PHE A 58 8.33 -0.99 -3.67
C PHE A 58 9.20 -1.52 -4.80
N VAL A 59 8.55 -2.09 -5.81
CA VAL A 59 9.16 -2.73 -6.96
C VAL A 59 8.65 -2.02 -8.20
N ARG A 60 9.54 -1.32 -8.91
CA ARG A 60 9.17 -0.64 -10.15
C ARG A 60 9.02 -1.66 -11.27
N GLU A 61 7.87 -1.66 -11.94
CA GLU A 61 7.66 -2.42 -13.16
C GLU A 61 8.26 -1.61 -14.32
N GLY A 62 9.22 -2.20 -15.04
CA GLY A 62 9.85 -1.58 -16.20
C GLY A 62 9.13 -1.94 -17.50
N PRO A 63 9.26 -1.14 -18.57
CA PRO A 63 8.75 -1.51 -19.88
C PRO A 63 9.49 -2.74 -20.43
N GLY A 64 8.73 -3.68 -20.97
CA GLY A 64 9.22 -4.93 -21.58
C GLY A 64 9.03 -6.17 -20.69
N PRO A 65 9.24 -7.38 -21.24
CA PRO A 65 9.20 -8.61 -20.45
C PRO A 65 10.17 -8.50 -19.27
N ILE A 66 9.78 -9.06 -18.11
CA ILE A 66 10.66 -9.20 -16.95
C ILE A 66 11.96 -9.82 -17.47
N ARG A 67 13.05 -9.04 -17.48
CA ARG A 67 14.33 -9.52 -18.01
C ARG A 67 14.85 -10.58 -17.06
N VAL A 68 14.61 -11.85 -17.41
CA VAL A 68 15.10 -13.02 -16.69
C VAL A 68 16.63 -12.88 -16.57
N GLY A 69 17.13 -12.56 -15.37
CA GLY A 69 18.56 -12.32 -15.12
C GLY A 69 18.92 -10.99 -14.47
N ARG A 70 18.02 -10.00 -14.43
CA ARG A 70 18.18 -8.79 -13.59
C ARG A 70 17.07 -8.78 -12.54
N PRO A 71 17.40 -8.93 -11.23
CA PRO A 71 16.37 -8.87 -10.21
C PRO A 71 15.65 -7.51 -10.31
N PRO A 72 14.31 -7.50 -10.19
CA PRO A 72 13.57 -6.26 -10.16
C PRO A 72 14.10 -5.40 -9.01
N VAL A 73 14.17 -4.08 -9.22
CA VAL A 73 14.75 -3.17 -8.23
C VAL A 73 13.75 -3.01 -7.09
N ARG A 74 13.81 -3.94 -6.13
CA ARG A 74 13.04 -3.94 -4.89
C ARG A 74 13.69 -2.95 -3.94
N ARG A 75 12.93 -1.95 -3.52
CA ARG A 75 13.37 -0.90 -2.61
C ARG A 75 12.52 -0.93 -1.35
N PRO A 76 13.10 -0.65 -0.18
CA PRO A 76 12.32 -0.49 1.04
C PRO A 76 11.48 0.78 0.95
N ALA A 77 10.21 0.67 1.32
CA ALA A 77 9.25 1.76 1.29
C ALA A 77 8.51 1.85 2.63
N ARG A 78 8.18 3.09 3.02
CA ARG A 78 7.35 3.41 4.17
C ARG A 78 5.99 3.85 3.66
N TYR A 79 4.96 3.27 4.26
CA TYR A 79 3.56 3.48 3.92
C TYR A 79 2.89 4.13 5.13
N GLU A 80 2.57 5.40 4.97
CA GLU A 80 1.91 6.21 5.99
C GLU A 80 0.49 6.47 5.53
N GLY A 81 -0.48 5.85 6.20
CA GLY A 81 -1.88 5.95 5.83
C GLY A 81 -2.73 6.56 6.91
N GLN A 82 -3.73 7.36 6.52
CA GLN A 82 -4.79 7.82 7.41
C GLN A 82 -6.15 7.43 6.86
N ILE A 83 -6.96 6.75 7.67
CA ILE A 83 -8.31 6.33 7.32
C ILE A 83 -9.33 7.25 7.98
N THR A 84 -10.13 7.91 7.15
CA THR A 84 -11.26 8.75 7.57
C THR A 84 -12.54 8.18 6.97
N GLY A 85 -13.30 7.44 7.76
CA GLY A 85 -14.53 6.77 7.32
C GLY A 85 -14.23 5.68 6.28
N LYS A 86 -14.54 5.93 5.01
CA LYS A 86 -14.28 5.03 3.88
C LYS A 86 -13.12 5.49 2.98
N THR A 87 -12.46 6.58 3.33
CA THR A 87 -11.38 7.19 2.55
C THR A 87 -10.04 6.92 3.23
N LEU A 88 -9.06 6.43 2.48
CA LEU A 88 -7.69 6.21 2.91
C LEU A 88 -6.77 7.17 2.14
N THR A 89 -6.08 8.04 2.85
CA THR A 89 -4.98 8.83 2.30
C THR A 89 -3.68 8.11 2.59
N LEU A 90 -3.00 7.63 1.56
CA LEU A 90 -1.76 6.88 1.64
C LEU A 90 -0.60 7.70 1.09
N LYS A 91 0.39 7.96 1.91
CA LYS A 91 1.68 8.51 1.52
C LYS A 91 2.71 7.39 1.43
N VAL A 92 3.48 7.38 0.34
CA VAL A 92 4.50 6.35 0.08
C VAL A 92 5.86 7.03 -0.08
N THR A 93 6.83 6.62 0.74
CA THR A 93 8.19 7.18 0.74
C THR A 93 9.21 6.06 0.68
N LEU A 94 10.17 6.12 -0.24
CA LEU A 94 11.25 5.15 -0.34
C LEU A 94 12.32 5.48 0.70
N THR A 95 12.51 4.60 1.69
CA THR A 95 13.37 4.87 2.85
C THR A 95 14.86 4.84 2.51
N ASP A 96 15.22 4.17 1.43
CA ASP A 96 16.62 4.06 0.96
C ASP A 96 17.17 5.38 0.39
N THR A 97 16.31 6.20 -0.25
CA THR A 97 16.73 7.49 -0.85
C THR A 97 15.96 8.68 -0.28
N SER A 98 15.14 8.47 0.75
CA SER A 98 14.19 9.46 1.28
C SER A 98 13.31 10.11 0.21
N GLN A 99 13.03 9.39 -0.89
CA GLN A 99 12.26 9.92 -2.01
C GLN A 99 10.78 9.65 -1.78
N GLU A 100 9.95 10.70 -1.80
CA GLU A 100 8.50 10.55 -1.82
C GLU A 100 8.05 10.01 -3.20
N VAL A 101 7.38 8.87 -3.21
CA VAL A 101 6.76 8.30 -4.43
C VAL A 101 5.53 9.12 -4.81
N GLY A 102 4.73 9.47 -3.79
CA GLY A 102 3.53 10.28 -3.93
C GLY A 102 2.54 10.04 -2.78
N THR A 103 1.46 10.82 -2.83
CA THR A 103 0.31 10.70 -1.93
C THR A 103 -0.92 10.33 -2.76
N PHE A 104 -1.63 9.28 -2.34
CA PHE A 104 -2.75 8.68 -3.05
C PHE A 104 -3.98 8.64 -2.16
N THR A 105 -5.15 8.85 -2.76
CA THR A 105 -6.42 8.77 -2.06
C THR A 105 -7.20 7.58 -2.59
N LEU A 106 -7.53 6.67 -1.69
CA LEU A 106 -8.22 5.40 -1.95
C LEU A 106 -9.58 5.41 -1.26
N THR A 107 -10.53 4.67 -1.79
CA THR A 107 -11.84 4.44 -1.16
C THR A 107 -12.07 2.95 -0.96
N ARG A 108 -12.53 2.57 0.23
CA ARG A 108 -12.87 1.17 0.57
C ARG A 108 -13.97 0.65 -0.37
N GLY A 109 -13.76 -0.54 -0.93
CA GLY A 109 -14.72 -1.21 -1.81
C GLY A 109 -14.80 -0.65 -3.23
N ARG A 110 -13.93 0.29 -3.60
CA ARG A 110 -13.70 0.63 -5.01
C ARG A 110 -12.59 -0.24 -5.57
N GLU A 111 -12.71 -0.65 -6.83
CA GLU A 111 -11.68 -1.43 -7.52
C GLU A 111 -10.41 -0.61 -7.83
N GLY A 112 -10.55 0.72 -7.91
CA GLY A 112 -9.44 1.62 -8.24
C GLY A 112 -9.29 1.78 -9.75
N ARG A 113 -8.84 2.96 -10.18
CA ARG A 113 -8.60 3.26 -11.59
C ARG A 113 -7.10 3.23 -11.82
N LEU A 114 -6.62 2.08 -12.30
CA LEU A 114 -5.24 1.85 -12.70
C LEU A 114 -5.11 2.04 -14.21
N TRP A 115 -4.10 2.79 -14.63
CA TRP A 115 -3.65 2.89 -16.01
C TRP A 115 -2.26 2.31 -16.11
N LYS A 116 -2.14 1.10 -16.65
CA LYS A 116 -0.83 0.51 -16.87
C LYS A 116 0.01 1.38 -17.81
N CYS A 117 1.25 1.67 -17.44
CA CYS A 117 2.21 2.33 -18.33
C CYS A 117 2.31 1.54 -19.65
N ARG A 118 2.20 2.24 -20.77
CA ARG A 118 2.37 1.66 -22.11
C ARG A 118 3.78 1.89 -22.63
#